data_AF-A0A662M672-F1
#
_entry.id   AF-A0A662M672-F1
#
_cell.length_a   1.000
_cell.length_b   1.000
_cell.length_c   1.000
_cell.angle_alpha   90.00
_cell.angle_beta   90.00
_cell.angle_gamma   90.00
#
_symmetry.space_group_name_H-M   'P 1'
#
loop_
_entity.id
_entity.type
_entity.pdbx_description
1 polymer ?
#
loop_
_entity_poly.entity_id
_entity_poly.type
_entity_poly.pdbx_seq_one_letter_code
_entity_poly.pdbx_strand_id
1 'polypeptide(L)'
;MERMNDLPGVMQGCVPRRDIIDGAYELEAFAADLNLVIEGKKGYLYSDPENFFKNTYPTDGLKTTIREVFGRLTGTHPGAPVIKLETGLGGGKTHTLIALYHLAKHGTNFNEIEGLIGDLKFEPMMTAAIVGTEVGISTQEGKRRTLWGELAYQLKGYDGYDIIKTADQQMVS
;
A
#
# COMPACT_ATOMS: atom_id res chain seq x y z
N MET A 1 0.50 -16.20 -36.30
CA MET A 1 -0.81 -16.32 -35.64
C MET A 1 -0.92 -17.75 -35.13
N GLU A 2 -0.11 -18.09 -34.12
CA GLU A 2 0.06 -19.45 -33.63
C GLU A 2 -0.46 -19.55 -32.20
N ARG A 3 -1.43 -20.46 -32.04
CA ARG A 3 -1.90 -21.16 -30.83
C ARG A 3 -2.38 -20.34 -29.63
N MET A 4 -3.67 -20.03 -29.67
CA MET A 4 -4.49 -19.80 -28.47
C MET A 4 -5.23 -21.07 -28.00
N ASN A 5 -4.94 -22.25 -28.59
CA ASN A 5 -5.67 -23.51 -28.39
C ASN A 5 -5.00 -24.52 -27.42
N ASP A 6 -3.81 -24.24 -26.87
CA ASP A 6 -3.06 -25.17 -26.00
C ASP A 6 -3.07 -24.77 -24.51
N LEU A 7 -3.86 -23.76 -24.10
CA LEU A 7 -3.96 -23.39 -22.69
C LEU A 7 -5.03 -24.25 -21.99
N PRO A 8 -4.71 -24.92 -20.87
CA PRO A 8 -5.68 -25.69 -20.12
C PRO A 8 -6.82 -24.77 -19.66
N GLY A 9 -8.05 -25.31 -19.65
CA GLY A 9 -9.19 -24.58 -19.11
C GLY A 9 -8.95 -24.21 -17.64
N VAL A 10 -9.57 -23.13 -17.14
CA VAL A 10 -9.33 -22.64 -15.77
C VAL A 10 -9.56 -23.73 -14.70
N MET A 11 -10.53 -24.63 -14.92
CA MET A 11 -10.82 -25.74 -14.00
C MET A 11 -9.81 -26.90 -14.10
N GLN A 12 -9.02 -26.97 -15.18
CA GLN A 12 -7.94 -27.93 -15.36
C GLN A 12 -6.60 -27.37 -14.85
N GLY A 13 -6.41 -26.06 -14.96
CA GLY A 13 -5.17 -25.38 -14.54
C GLY A 13 -5.18 -24.89 -13.09
N CYS A 14 -6.35 -24.71 -12.48
CA CYS A 14 -6.49 -24.13 -11.15
C CYS A 14 -7.41 -24.96 -10.25
N VAL A 15 -7.05 -25.06 -8.97
CA VAL A 15 -7.92 -25.60 -7.92
C VAL A 15 -8.50 -24.42 -7.14
N PRO A 16 -9.83 -24.18 -7.15
CA PRO A 16 -10.44 -23.13 -6.37
C PRO A 16 -10.17 -23.31 -4.88
N ARG A 17 -9.96 -22.20 -4.16
CA ARG A 17 -9.77 -22.24 -2.71
C ARG A 17 -11.03 -22.76 -2.02
N ARG A 18 -10.83 -23.45 -0.90
CA ARG A 18 -11.90 -24.16 -0.20
C ARG A 18 -12.97 -23.24 0.38
N ASP A 19 -12.56 -22.06 0.86
CA ASP A 19 -13.46 -21.00 1.32
C ASP A 19 -14.44 -20.55 0.23
N ILE A 20 -13.98 -20.47 -1.03
CA ILE A 20 -14.84 -20.15 -2.19
C ILE A 20 -15.85 -21.26 -2.47
N ILE A 21 -15.40 -22.51 -2.40
CA ILE A 21 -16.26 -23.68 -2.66
C ILE A 21 -17.33 -23.81 -1.57
N ASP A 22 -16.95 -23.60 -0.32
CA ASP A 22 -17.82 -23.76 0.85
C ASP A 22 -18.75 -22.54 1.07
N GLY A 23 -18.63 -21.49 0.24
CA GLY A 23 -19.43 -20.26 0.35
C GLY A 23 -19.12 -19.43 1.60
N ALA A 24 -18.02 -19.74 2.30
CA ALA A 24 -17.62 -19.13 3.56
C ALA A 24 -16.68 -17.94 3.32
N TYR A 25 -17.10 -16.99 2.48
CA TYR A 25 -16.30 -15.81 2.15
C TYR A 25 -17.15 -14.54 2.12
N GLU A 26 -16.57 -13.43 2.60
CA GLU A 26 -17.17 -12.11 2.49
C GLU A 26 -16.56 -11.42 1.25
N LEU A 27 -17.40 -11.10 0.25
CA LEU A 27 -16.95 -10.42 -0.97
C LEU A 27 -16.20 -9.11 -0.67
N GLU A 28 -16.61 -8.41 0.38
CA GLU A 28 -16.00 -7.17 0.87
C GLU A 28 -14.56 -7.38 1.36
N ALA A 29 -14.22 -8.58 1.84
CA ALA A 29 -12.85 -8.91 2.27
C ALA A 29 -11.85 -8.94 1.10
N PHE A 30 -12.33 -9.01 -0.15
CA PHE A 30 -11.49 -8.97 -1.36
C PHE A 30 -11.38 -7.58 -1.98
N ALA A 31 -12.13 -6.59 -1.49
CA ALA A 31 -11.95 -5.22 -1.93
C ALA A 31 -10.70 -4.65 -1.27
N ALA A 32 -9.71 -4.24 -2.07
CA ALA A 32 -8.51 -3.59 -1.57
C ALA A 32 -8.85 -2.21 -0.99
N ASP A 33 -8.51 -2.02 0.29
CA ASP A 33 -8.76 -0.83 1.08
C ASP A 33 -7.49 -0.51 1.88
N LEU A 34 -6.87 0.62 1.54
CA LEU A 34 -5.63 1.06 2.18
C LEU A 34 -5.87 1.45 3.64
N ASN A 35 -7.04 1.97 4.01
CA ASN A 35 -7.29 2.40 5.39
C ASN A 35 -7.31 1.22 6.35
N LEU A 36 -7.95 0.11 5.96
CA LEU A 36 -7.97 -1.12 6.75
C LEU A 36 -6.57 -1.72 6.95
N VAL A 37 -5.67 -1.55 5.96
CA VAL A 37 -4.26 -1.93 6.09
C VAL A 37 -3.53 -1.01 7.07
N ILE A 38 -3.73 0.31 6.96
CA ILE A 38 -3.12 1.30 7.88
C ILE A 38 -3.55 1.05 9.32
N GLU A 39 -4.82 0.74 9.56
CA GLU A 39 -5.38 0.41 10.88
C GLU A 39 -4.94 -0.96 11.40
N GLY A 40 -4.33 -1.79 10.54
CA GLY A 40 -3.92 -3.15 10.89
C GLY A 40 -5.11 -4.06 11.22
N LYS A 41 -6.23 -3.92 10.49
CA LYS A 41 -7.43 -4.75 10.70
C LYS A 41 -7.07 -6.23 10.65
N LYS A 42 -7.27 -6.93 11.77
CA LYS A 42 -7.00 -8.37 11.89
C LYS A 42 -7.90 -9.17 10.96
N GLY A 43 -7.34 -10.21 10.35
CA GLY A 43 -8.08 -11.10 9.44
C GLY A 43 -8.40 -10.48 8.07
N TYR A 44 -8.01 -9.23 7.82
CA TYR A 44 -8.14 -8.62 6.51
C TYR A 44 -6.99 -9.07 5.61
N LEU A 45 -7.33 -9.55 4.41
CA LEU A 45 -6.42 -10.23 3.49
C LEU A 45 -5.17 -9.41 3.13
N TYR A 46 -5.30 -8.09 3.15
CA TYR A 46 -4.26 -7.16 2.73
C TYR A 46 -3.40 -6.63 3.88
N SER A 47 -3.75 -6.91 5.15
CA SER A 47 -3.04 -6.35 6.31
C SER A 47 -1.68 -7.00 6.57
N ASP A 48 -1.53 -8.28 6.25
CA ASP A 48 -0.27 -9.00 6.46
C ASP A 48 0.59 -8.94 5.19
N PRO A 49 1.83 -8.44 5.26
CA PRO A 49 2.66 -8.23 4.07
C PRO A 49 2.98 -9.54 3.34
N GLU A 50 3.31 -10.61 4.05
CA GLU A 50 3.64 -11.90 3.44
C GLU A 50 2.45 -12.46 2.66
N ASN A 51 1.27 -12.51 3.28
CA ASN A 51 0.04 -12.95 2.61
C ASN A 51 -0.34 -12.03 1.44
N PHE A 52 -0.20 -10.72 1.60
CA PHE A 52 -0.47 -9.76 0.53
C PHE A 52 0.43 -10.02 -0.69
N PHE A 53 1.75 -10.13 -0.50
CA PHE A 53 2.70 -10.31 -1.59
C PHE A 53 2.64 -11.70 -2.22
N LYS A 54 2.37 -12.74 -1.42
CA LYS A 54 2.10 -14.10 -1.93
C LYS A 54 0.92 -14.15 -2.90
N ASN A 55 -0.07 -13.27 -2.70
CA ASN A 55 -1.25 -13.15 -3.57
C ASN A 55 -1.14 -12.00 -4.58
N THR A 56 0.04 -11.38 -4.74
CA THR A 56 0.27 -10.26 -5.65
C THR A 56 1.01 -10.71 -6.90
N TYR A 57 0.39 -10.53 -8.07
CA TYR A 57 1.08 -10.77 -9.33
C TYR A 57 2.04 -9.61 -9.68
N PRO A 58 3.32 -9.89 -9.97
CA PRO A 58 4.32 -8.86 -10.18
C PRO A 58 4.25 -8.27 -11.60
N THR A 59 3.29 -7.38 -11.82
CA THR A 59 3.15 -6.65 -13.09
C THR A 59 4.30 -5.68 -13.32
N ASP A 60 4.63 -5.40 -14.59
CA ASP A 60 5.71 -4.45 -14.94
C ASP A 60 5.41 -3.04 -14.40
N GLY A 61 4.15 -2.63 -14.38
CA GLY A 61 3.72 -1.34 -13.82
C GLY A 61 3.98 -1.25 -12.30
N LEU A 62 3.67 -2.31 -11.56
CA LEU A 62 3.95 -2.36 -10.12
C LEU A 62 5.46 -2.33 -9.84
N LYS A 63 6.26 -3.16 -10.54
CA LYS A 63 7.73 -3.16 -10.43
C LYS A 63 8.33 -1.79 -10.74
N THR A 64 7.84 -1.13 -11.79
CA THR A 64 8.31 0.20 -12.20
C THR A 64 8.01 1.23 -11.11
N THR A 65 6.78 1.23 -10.58
CA THR A 65 6.39 2.16 -9.51
C THR A 65 7.22 1.96 -8.25
N ILE A 66 7.42 0.70 -7.82
CA ILE A 66 8.29 0.36 -6.67
C ILE A 66 9.71 0.88 -6.90
N ARG A 67 10.27 0.66 -8.10
CA ARG A 67 11.62 1.12 -8.44
C ARG A 67 11.75 2.64 -8.42
N GLU A 68 10.76 3.37 -8.93
CA GLU A 68 10.78 4.84 -8.91
C GLU A 68 10.72 5.39 -7.48
N VAL A 69 9.82 4.87 -6.66
CA VAL A 69 9.62 5.33 -5.27
C VAL A 69 10.85 5.00 -4.42
N PHE A 70 11.20 3.72 -4.30
CA PHE A 70 12.27 3.30 -3.40
C PHE A 70 13.65 3.57 -3.96
N GLY A 71 13.82 3.61 -5.29
CA GLY A 71 15.05 4.08 -5.91
C GLY A 71 15.40 5.51 -5.50
N ARG A 72 14.39 6.40 -5.49
CA ARG A 72 14.54 7.77 -4.99
C ARG A 72 14.80 7.83 -3.49
N LEU A 73 14.02 7.11 -2.68
CA LEU A 73 14.12 7.15 -1.21
C LEU A 73 15.47 6.60 -0.71
N THR A 74 16.03 5.60 -1.39
CA THR A 74 17.34 5.01 -1.08
C THR A 74 18.51 5.76 -1.71
N GLY A 75 18.24 6.73 -2.59
CA GLY A 75 19.27 7.44 -3.35
C GLY A 75 19.98 6.60 -4.40
N THR A 76 19.48 5.40 -4.72
CA THR A 76 20.10 4.53 -5.72
C THR A 76 19.95 5.09 -7.13
N HIS A 77 18.76 5.61 -7.49
CA HIS A 77 18.49 6.23 -8.79
C HIS A 77 17.58 7.47 -8.66
N PRO A 78 17.67 8.45 -9.58
CA PRO A 78 16.75 9.58 -9.60
C PRO A 78 15.34 9.11 -9.99
N GLY A 79 14.42 9.05 -9.02
CA GLY A 79 12.99 8.84 -9.26
C GLY A 79 12.20 10.15 -9.24
N ALA A 80 10.95 10.13 -9.69
CA ALA A 80 10.07 11.29 -9.62
C ALA A 80 9.71 11.65 -8.17
N PRO A 81 9.74 12.94 -7.77
CA PRO A 81 9.36 13.36 -6.42
C PRO A 81 7.85 13.26 -6.16
N VAL A 82 7.04 13.27 -7.22
CA VAL A 82 5.59 13.16 -7.17
C VAL A 82 5.17 12.20 -8.28
N ILE A 83 4.44 11.15 -7.90
CA ILE A 83 3.95 10.13 -8.83
C ILE A 83 2.43 10.14 -8.79
N LYS A 84 1.81 10.31 -9.95
CA LYS A 84 0.36 10.19 -10.12
C LYS A 84 0.05 8.83 -10.73
N LEU A 85 -0.69 8.00 -10.01
CA LEU A 85 -1.15 6.72 -10.54
C LEU A 85 -2.36 6.95 -11.46
N GLU A 86 -2.11 6.99 -12.77
CA GLU A 86 -3.17 7.07 -13.78
C GLU A 86 -3.48 5.69 -14.33
N THR A 87 -4.53 5.06 -13.78
CA THR A 87 -5.07 3.81 -14.32
C THR A 87 -6.59 3.91 -14.45
N GLY A 88 -7.16 3.14 -15.37
CA GLY A 88 -8.60 2.90 -15.40
C GLY A 88 -9.15 2.24 -14.12
N LEU A 89 -10.48 2.10 -14.05
CA LEU A 89 -11.14 1.35 -12.98
C LEU A 89 -10.58 -0.09 -12.94
N GLY A 90 -10.29 -0.60 -11.75
CA GLY A 90 -9.69 -1.94 -11.59
C GLY A 90 -8.19 -2.02 -11.94
N GLY A 91 -7.53 -0.92 -12.35
CA GLY A 91 -6.11 -0.92 -12.71
C GLY A 91 -5.12 -1.02 -11.53
N GLY A 92 -5.57 -1.40 -10.33
CA GLY A 92 -4.69 -1.73 -9.21
C GLY A 92 -4.13 -0.57 -8.40
N LYS A 93 -4.67 0.66 -8.50
CA LYS A 93 -4.14 1.82 -7.73
C LYS A 93 -4.05 1.57 -6.22
N THR A 94 -5.14 1.13 -5.60
CA THR A 94 -5.14 0.83 -4.15
C THR A 94 -4.18 -0.30 -3.83
N HIS A 95 -4.11 -1.32 -4.69
CA HIS A 95 -3.16 -2.44 -4.55
C HIS A 95 -1.71 -1.96 -4.60
N THR A 96 -1.38 -1.07 -5.54
CA THR A 96 -0.06 -0.44 -5.65
C THR A 96 0.27 0.37 -4.40
N LEU A 97 -0.67 1.16 -3.88
CA LEU A 97 -0.46 1.92 -2.64
C LEU A 97 -0.23 1.01 -1.44
N ILE A 98 -0.97 -0.11 -1.32
CA ILE A 98 -0.78 -1.11 -0.27
C ILE A 98 0.61 -1.75 -0.38
N ALA A 99 1.05 -2.10 -1.59
CA ALA A 99 2.38 -2.65 -1.83
C ALA A 99 3.48 -1.67 -1.40
N LEU A 100 3.37 -0.40 -1.78
CA LEU A 100 4.30 0.64 -1.36
C LEU A 100 4.30 0.84 0.15
N TYR A 101 3.11 0.84 0.78
CA TYR A 101 2.97 0.96 2.23
C TYR A 101 3.68 -0.18 2.96
N HIS A 102 3.44 -1.42 2.55
CA HIS A 102 4.07 -2.60 3.17
C HIS A 102 5.58 -2.60 3.01
N LEU A 103 6.09 -2.34 1.80
CA LEU A 103 7.53 -2.25 1.59
C LEU A 103 8.14 -1.13 2.44
N ALA A 104 7.51 0.04 2.53
CA ALA A 104 8.03 1.13 3.35
C ALA A 104 8.03 0.77 4.85
N LYS A 105 6.99 0.10 5.35
CA LYS A 105 6.86 -0.28 6.77
C LYS A 105 7.73 -1.47 7.17
N HIS A 106 7.98 -2.41 6.27
CA HIS A 106 8.61 -3.71 6.57
C HIS A 106 9.99 -3.90 5.92
N GLY A 107 10.39 -3.00 5.01
CA GLY A 107 11.62 -3.12 4.26
C GLY A 107 11.58 -4.27 3.25
N THR A 108 12.75 -4.82 2.93
CA THR A 108 12.93 -5.85 1.90
C THR A 108 13.38 -7.23 2.42
N ASN A 109 13.10 -7.53 3.70
CA ASN A 109 13.69 -8.67 4.43
C ASN A 109 12.79 -9.91 4.46
N PHE A 110 12.01 -10.17 3.40
CA PHE A 110 11.17 -11.36 3.26
C PHE A 110 11.10 -11.83 1.78
N ASN A 111 10.73 -13.09 1.54
CA ASN A 111 10.99 -13.76 0.27
C ASN A 111 9.92 -13.46 -0.81
N GLU A 112 8.69 -13.17 -0.39
CA GLU A 112 7.52 -13.01 -1.26
C GLU A 112 7.63 -11.82 -2.22
N ILE A 113 8.64 -10.97 -2.05
CA ILE A 113 8.87 -9.75 -2.84
C ILE A 113 10.01 -9.87 -3.85
N GLU A 114 10.77 -10.98 -3.90
CA GLU A 114 11.95 -11.10 -4.78
C GLU A 114 11.63 -10.77 -6.25
N GLY A 115 10.48 -11.25 -6.75
CA GLY A 115 10.00 -10.97 -8.11
C GLY A 115 9.56 -9.53 -8.36
N LEU A 116 9.40 -8.71 -7.32
CA LEU A 116 8.92 -7.32 -7.38
C LEU A 116 10.05 -6.29 -7.26
N ILE A 117 10.98 -6.51 -6.33
CA ILE A 117 11.96 -5.49 -5.91
C ILE A 117 13.25 -5.48 -6.75
N GLY A 118 13.55 -6.57 -7.45
CA GLY A 118 14.84 -6.74 -8.13
C GLY A 118 15.99 -6.61 -7.14
N ASP A 119 16.93 -5.71 -7.42
CA ASP A 119 18.14 -5.51 -6.60
C ASP A 119 17.96 -4.49 -5.46
N LEU A 120 16.76 -3.92 -5.28
CA LEU A 120 16.51 -2.97 -4.20
C LEU A 120 16.65 -3.65 -2.83
N LYS A 121 17.42 -3.03 -1.93
CA LYS A 121 17.54 -3.46 -0.53
C LYS A 121 17.48 -2.25 0.39
N PHE A 122 16.55 -2.30 1.34
CA PHE A 122 16.38 -1.25 2.34
C PHE A 122 15.67 -1.76 3.60
N GLU A 123 15.99 -1.12 4.71
CA GLU A 123 15.33 -1.32 5.99
C GLU A 123 13.99 -0.55 6.05
N PRO A 124 13.09 -0.91 6.99
CA PRO A 124 11.90 -0.14 7.29
C PRO A 124 12.14 1.37 7.39
N MET A 125 11.22 2.15 6.80
CA MET A 125 11.25 3.60 6.74
C MET A 125 10.11 4.22 7.55
N MET A 126 10.32 5.45 8.05
CA MET A 126 9.21 6.24 8.61
C MET A 126 8.17 6.48 7.52
N THR A 127 6.94 6.04 7.80
CA THR A 127 5.88 5.97 6.78
C THR A 127 4.59 6.52 7.37
N ALA A 128 3.99 7.47 6.67
CA ALA A 128 2.66 8.00 6.91
C ALA A 128 1.81 7.82 5.64
N ALA A 129 0.52 7.58 5.83
CA ALA A 129 -0.43 7.39 4.75
C ALA A 129 -1.78 8.02 5.13
N ILE A 130 -2.38 8.70 4.16
CA ILE A 130 -3.64 9.42 4.32
C ILE A 130 -4.61 8.90 3.28
N VAL A 131 -5.77 8.44 3.74
CA VAL A 131 -6.90 8.11 2.89
C VAL A 131 -7.91 9.26 3.01
N GLY A 132 -8.02 10.07 1.95
CA GLY A 132 -8.79 11.32 2.01
C GLY A 132 -10.29 11.15 2.27
N THR A 133 -10.86 9.96 2.07
CA THR A 133 -12.26 9.65 2.42
C THR A 133 -12.44 9.35 3.90
N GLU A 134 -11.39 8.90 4.59
CA GLU A 134 -11.43 8.47 5.99
C GLU A 134 -10.91 9.55 6.94
N VAL A 135 -9.99 10.40 6.47
CA VAL A 135 -9.42 11.48 7.27
C VAL A 135 -10.39 12.66 7.34
N GLY A 136 -11.21 12.65 8.39
CA GLY A 136 -11.97 13.82 8.81
C GLY A 136 -11.08 14.82 9.53
N ILE A 137 -10.85 15.99 8.92
CA ILE A 137 -10.33 17.16 9.63
C ILE A 137 -11.25 17.42 10.83
N SER A 138 -10.73 17.27 12.05
CA SER A 138 -11.50 17.50 13.27
C SER A 138 -11.19 18.88 13.82
N THR A 139 -12.22 19.66 14.14
CA THR A 139 -12.07 20.97 14.81
C THR A 139 -11.99 20.84 16.34
N GLN A 140 -12.12 19.63 16.90
CA GLN A 140 -12.08 19.40 18.34
C GLN A 140 -10.69 19.74 18.91
N GLU A 141 -10.65 20.42 20.06
CA GLU A 141 -9.41 20.66 20.78
C GLU A 141 -8.76 19.32 21.18
N GLY A 142 -7.44 19.21 20.97
CA GLY A 142 -6.67 17.99 21.22
C GLY A 142 -6.67 16.97 20.07
N LYS A 143 -7.37 17.24 18.96
CA LYS A 143 -7.26 16.49 17.71
C LYS A 143 -6.47 17.28 16.65
N ARG A 144 -5.76 16.55 15.79
CA ARG A 144 -5.02 17.09 14.65
C ARG A 144 -6.03 17.74 13.70
N ARG A 145 -5.80 19.01 13.37
CA ARG A 145 -6.75 19.86 12.61
C ARG A 145 -6.39 20.00 11.14
N THR A 146 -5.20 19.56 10.73
CA THR A 146 -4.71 19.67 9.36
C THR A 146 -4.10 18.35 8.88
N LEU A 147 -4.01 18.16 7.56
CA LEU A 147 -3.31 17.02 6.97
C LEU A 147 -1.83 17.00 7.39
N TRP A 148 -1.20 18.18 7.51
CA TRP A 148 0.18 18.29 8.00
C TRP A 148 0.30 17.82 9.45
N GLY A 149 -0.65 18.23 10.30
CA GLY A 149 -0.83 17.77 11.68
C GLY A 149 -0.81 16.24 11.77
N GLU A 150 -1.65 15.63 10.95
CA GLU A 150 -1.79 14.18 10.86
C GLU A 150 -0.51 13.50 10.35
N LEU A 151 0.10 14.01 9.27
CA LEU A 151 1.36 13.46 8.74
C LEU A 151 2.48 13.50 9.78
N ALA A 152 2.67 14.63 10.46
CA ALA A 152 3.73 14.77 11.45
C ALA A 152 3.52 13.82 12.62
N TYR A 153 2.26 13.66 13.05
CA TYR A 153 1.89 12.71 14.09
C TYR A 153 2.12 11.25 13.66
N GLN A 154 1.76 10.86 12.44
CA GLN A 154 2.01 9.51 11.95
C GLN A 154 3.52 9.20 11.80
N LEU A 155 4.33 10.20 11.42
CA LEU A 155 5.77 10.01 11.20
C LEU A 155 6.57 9.94 12.50
N LYS A 156 6.23 10.77 13.50
CA LYS A 156 7.04 10.93 14.74
C LYS A 156 6.21 11.07 16.02
N GLY A 157 4.94 10.71 16.01
CA GLY A 157 4.06 10.84 17.17
C GLY A 157 3.92 12.30 17.63
N TYR A 158 3.83 12.49 18.95
CA TYR A 158 3.72 13.83 19.54
C TYR A 158 4.95 14.72 19.28
N ASP A 159 6.16 14.14 19.19
CA ASP A 159 7.36 14.90 18.88
C ASP A 159 7.29 15.51 17.47
N GLY A 160 6.73 14.78 16.50
CA GLY A 160 6.46 15.30 15.17
C GLY A 160 5.39 16.37 15.17
N TYR A 161 4.29 16.10 15.87
CA TYR A 161 3.17 17.03 15.98
C TYR A 161 3.59 18.37 16.61
N ASP A 162 4.41 18.34 17.67
CA ASP A 162 4.83 19.54 18.39
C ASP A 162 5.63 20.52 17.51
N ILE A 163 6.34 20.03 16.49
CA ILE A 163 7.05 20.87 15.50
C ILE A 163 6.09 21.80 14.74
N ILE A 164 4.89 21.30 14.44
CA ILE A 164 3.91 22.01 13.61
C ILE A 164 2.65 22.42 14.38
N LYS A 165 2.62 22.21 15.69
CA LYS A 165 1.44 22.38 16.55
C LYS A 165 0.81 23.76 16.42
N THR A 166 1.61 24.82 16.38
CA THR A 166 1.09 26.18 16.20
C THR A 166 0.36 26.33 14.87
N ALA A 167 0.95 25.86 13.77
CA ALA A 167 0.36 25.91 12.44
C ALA A 167 -0.92 25.05 12.35
N ASP A 168 -0.89 23.84 12.92
CA ASP A 168 -2.04 22.93 13.00
C ASP A 168 -3.19 23.55 13.80
N GLN A 169 -2.91 24.11 14.98
CA GLN A 169 -3.93 24.72 15.83
C GLN A 169 -4.58 25.96 15.19
N GLN A 170 -3.80 26.72 14.44
CA GLN A 170 -4.25 27.91 13.69
C GLN A 170 -4.85 27.55 12.31
N MET A 171 -4.78 26.29 11.88
CA MET A 171 -5.21 25.82 10.55
C MET A 171 -4.57 26.60 9.40
N VAL A 172 -3.29 26.92 9.55
CA VAL A 172 -2.48 27.59 8.50
C VAL A 172 -1.41 26.61 8.02
N SER A 173 -1.15 26.63 6.70
CA SER A 173 -0.14 25.79 6.05
C SER A 173 1.14 26.55 5.78
#